data_AF-A0A538Q482-F1
#
_entry.id   AF-A0A538Q482-F1
#
_cell.length_a   1.000
_cell.length_b   1.000
_cell.length_c   1.000
_cell.angle_alpha   90.00
_cell.angle_beta   90.00
_cell.angle_gamma   90.00
#
_symmetry.space_group_name_H-M   'P 1'
#
loop_
_entity.id
_entity.type
_entity.pdbx_description
1 polymer ?
#
loop_
_entity_poly.entity_id
_entity_poly.type
_entity_poly.pdbx_seq_one_letter_code
_entity_poly.pdbx_strand_id
1 'polypeptide(L)'
;MMSWRSLFCLGPCVALAVSQLGATDCGGGITRDPGFDLWCGDILCAWKLERGDVRRVPTWHPADAGVELVATDTAIEQFTPVDSLDGTCIRFDLIADVDETAQAELGVDIYGDGSIERTFAIPTAHWKPVSYAFAIVPPFTGVRFEIAKRGPGHAVVARMHASVVRDGCDGLPALEGGRAPLGALCNTNTDCASAICTGFDIALPLRCAGCNPFRPACGTGQVCGYADPGPPERAVPLGCVGAGSRVLGEQCLRDGECATGICAGSVCSTCRSDAGCGGAACVLAYDAGPHLCAAGQRLGQHGAPCAGNDDCASSACLGPERLQCPDGRVCATDANCPVDPSLKPGPCTPVGVQGGSCL
;
A
#
# COMPACT_ATOMS: atom_id res chain seq x y z
N MET A 1 -14.14 11.27 -60.06
CA MET A 1 -15.51 10.75 -60.30
C MET A 1 -16.12 10.39 -58.96
N MET A 2 -17.23 11.05 -58.64
CA MET A 2 -18.08 10.80 -57.47
C MET A 2 -18.68 9.39 -57.54
N SER A 3 -18.87 8.74 -56.39
CA SER A 3 -20.21 8.27 -55.99
C SER A 3 -20.22 7.87 -54.52
N TRP A 4 -21.02 8.61 -53.76
CA TRP A 4 -21.60 8.28 -52.47
C TRP A 4 -22.26 6.90 -52.45
N ARG A 5 -22.25 6.26 -51.28
CA ARG A 5 -23.45 5.65 -50.69
C ARG A 5 -23.41 5.80 -49.16
N SER A 6 -24.32 6.62 -48.68
CA SER A 6 -24.67 6.83 -47.28
C SER A 6 -25.38 5.60 -46.73
N LEU A 7 -24.99 5.13 -45.54
CA LEU A 7 -25.90 4.43 -44.64
C LEU A 7 -25.80 5.09 -43.26
N PHE A 8 -26.88 5.80 -42.91
CA PHE A 8 -27.21 6.17 -41.54
C PHE A 8 -27.64 4.90 -40.80
N CYS A 9 -26.99 4.58 -39.68
CA CYS A 9 -27.59 3.77 -38.62
C CYS A 9 -27.71 4.65 -37.38
N LEU A 10 -28.96 4.80 -36.95
CA LEU A 10 -29.38 5.47 -35.73
C LEU A 10 -29.13 4.56 -34.51
N GLY A 11 -28.45 5.12 -33.50
CA GLY A 11 -28.52 4.73 -32.09
C GLY A 11 -27.42 3.81 -31.56
N PRO A 12 -27.07 3.85 -30.26
CA PRO A 12 -27.39 4.83 -29.21
C PRO A 12 -26.19 5.75 -28.91
N CYS A 13 -26.47 6.99 -28.49
CA CYS A 13 -25.48 7.79 -27.76
C CYS A 13 -25.11 7.05 -26.48
N VAL A 14 -23.99 6.33 -26.52
CA VAL A 14 -23.27 5.97 -25.31
C VAL A 14 -22.86 7.30 -24.69
N ALA A 15 -23.57 7.70 -23.65
CA ALA A 15 -23.07 8.70 -22.72
C ALA A 15 -21.76 8.13 -22.18
N LEU A 16 -20.64 8.56 -22.77
CA LEU A 16 -19.37 8.51 -22.10
C LEU A 16 -19.58 9.31 -20.82
N ALA A 17 -19.82 8.58 -19.72
CA ALA A 17 -19.59 9.11 -18.41
C ALA A 17 -18.12 9.48 -18.38
N VAL A 18 -17.85 10.73 -18.74
CA VAL A 18 -16.63 11.41 -18.34
C VAL A 18 -16.74 11.43 -16.84
N SER A 19 -16.19 10.39 -16.19
CA SER A 19 -15.79 10.53 -14.81
C SER A 19 -14.95 11.80 -14.79
N GLN A 20 -15.41 12.78 -14.01
CA GLN A 20 -14.61 13.94 -13.70
C GLN A 20 -13.35 13.40 -13.03
N LEU A 21 -12.32 13.15 -13.85
CA LEU A 21 -10.95 13.05 -13.41
C LEU A 21 -10.71 14.32 -12.61
N GLY A 22 -10.52 14.16 -11.30
CA GLY A 22 -10.04 15.23 -10.45
C GLY A 22 -8.83 15.85 -11.15
N ALA A 23 -8.92 17.15 -11.40
CA ALA A 23 -7.93 17.88 -12.16
C ALA A 23 -6.65 18.05 -11.34
N THR A 24 -5.82 17.00 -11.21
CA THR A 24 -4.41 17.11 -10.76
C THR A 24 -3.44 16.11 -11.41
N ASP A 25 -3.88 15.04 -12.08
CA ASP A 25 -2.96 13.95 -12.51
C ASP A 25 -2.51 13.99 -13.98
N CYS A 26 -2.50 15.16 -14.63
CA CYS A 26 -2.02 15.27 -16.02
C CYS A 26 -0.48 15.23 -16.17
N GLY A 27 0.28 14.83 -15.13
CA GLY A 27 1.74 14.95 -15.08
C GLY A 27 2.55 13.66 -14.85
N GLY A 28 1.92 12.51 -14.60
CA GLY A 28 2.65 11.27 -14.33
C GLY A 28 3.51 11.31 -13.06
N GLY A 29 3.04 12.03 -12.04
CA GLY A 29 3.71 12.12 -10.74
C GLY A 29 3.55 10.87 -9.90
N ILE A 30 4.45 10.71 -8.92
CA ILE A 30 4.40 9.64 -7.91
C ILE A 30 3.87 10.15 -6.56
N THR A 31 3.62 11.46 -6.42
CA THR A 31 2.91 12.04 -5.27
C THR A 31 1.45 12.35 -5.59
N ARG A 32 0.59 12.22 -4.57
CA ARG A 32 -0.82 12.59 -4.61
C ARG A 32 -1.06 13.99 -4.08
N ASP A 33 -2.08 14.62 -4.64
CA ASP A 33 -2.48 15.99 -4.29
C ASP A 33 -1.26 16.90 -4.17
N PRO A 34 -0.43 17.00 -5.24
CA PRO A 34 0.80 17.77 -5.17
C PRO A 34 0.53 19.26 -4.97
N GLY A 35 -0.70 19.74 -5.19
CA GLY A 35 -1.11 21.13 -4.95
C GLY A 35 -1.68 21.41 -3.56
N PHE A 36 -1.88 20.39 -2.72
CA PHE A 36 -2.59 20.53 -1.43
C PHE A 36 -4.02 21.09 -1.58
N ASP A 37 -4.71 20.72 -2.67
CA ASP A 37 -6.06 21.16 -2.97
C ASP A 37 -7.12 20.34 -2.20
N LEU A 38 -6.77 19.12 -1.77
CA LEU A 38 -7.68 18.17 -1.14
C LEU A 38 -7.57 18.21 0.39
N TRP A 39 -8.52 18.92 1.01
CA TRP A 39 -8.69 19.02 2.46
C TRP A 39 -9.92 18.23 2.94
N CYS A 40 -9.72 17.44 4.00
CA CYS A 40 -10.72 16.57 4.61
C CYS A 40 -11.17 17.19 5.94
N GLY A 41 -11.78 18.37 5.87
CA GLY A 41 -11.95 19.26 7.03
C GLY A 41 -10.68 20.09 7.25
N ASP A 42 -10.14 20.04 8.46
CA ASP A 42 -8.93 20.79 8.85
C ASP A 42 -7.63 20.01 8.62
N ILE A 43 -7.72 18.81 8.04
CA ILE A 43 -6.57 17.94 7.73
C ILE A 43 -6.39 17.76 6.23
N LEU A 44 -5.18 17.42 5.81
CA LEU A 44 -4.86 17.04 4.43
C LEU A 44 -5.41 15.64 4.15
N CYS A 45 -6.05 15.44 2.99
CA CYS A 45 -6.61 14.12 2.65
C CYS A 45 -5.53 13.12 2.21
N ALA A 46 -4.48 13.59 1.52
CA ALA A 46 -3.48 12.73 0.87
C ALA A 46 -2.11 12.72 1.57
N TRP A 47 -1.90 13.63 2.51
CA TRP A 47 -0.67 13.81 3.28
C TRP A 47 -0.97 13.61 4.76
N LYS A 48 -0.11 12.86 5.44
CA LYS A 48 -0.25 12.63 6.88
C LYS A 48 0.50 13.71 7.64
N LEU A 49 -0.15 14.28 8.66
CA LEU A 49 0.53 15.08 9.68
C LEU A 49 1.28 14.12 10.61
N GLU A 50 2.61 14.16 10.60
CA GLU A 50 3.45 13.33 11.47
C GLU A 50 3.61 13.97 12.85
N ARG A 51 3.77 15.30 12.88
CA ARG A 51 3.97 16.09 14.10
C ARG A 51 3.65 17.57 13.88
N GLY A 52 3.40 18.29 14.96
CA GLY A 52 3.05 19.72 14.95
C GLY A 52 1.61 19.96 14.52
N ASP A 53 1.38 21.09 13.87
CA ASP A 53 0.06 21.51 13.40
C ASP A 53 0.16 22.13 12.00
N VAL A 54 -0.85 21.89 11.17
CA VAL A 54 -0.98 22.49 9.85
C VAL A 54 -2.19 23.39 9.77
N ARG A 55 -2.12 24.37 8.86
CA ARG A 55 -3.25 25.25 8.56
C ARG A 55 -3.41 25.44 7.07
N ARG A 56 -4.66 25.42 6.60
CA ARG A 56 -5.00 25.83 5.24
C ARG A 56 -4.88 27.34 5.10
N VAL A 57 -4.05 27.79 4.18
CA VAL A 57 -3.82 29.22 3.91
C VAL A 57 -3.80 29.49 2.40
N PRO A 58 -4.04 30.72 1.94
CA PRO A 58 -3.86 31.06 0.53
C PRO A 58 -2.38 30.99 0.12
N THR A 59 -2.12 30.69 -1.16
CA THR A 59 -0.78 30.78 -1.78
C THR A 59 -0.52 32.20 -2.32
N TRP A 60 0.28 32.35 -3.38
CA TRP A 60 0.40 33.63 -4.12
C TRP A 60 -0.93 34.10 -4.72
N HIS A 61 -1.90 33.20 -4.88
CA HIS A 61 -3.25 33.52 -5.33
C HIS A 61 -4.27 33.24 -4.22
N PRO A 62 -5.17 34.19 -3.86
CA PRO A 62 -6.09 34.02 -2.73
C PRO A 62 -7.07 32.85 -2.85
N ALA A 63 -7.35 32.39 -4.07
CA ALA A 63 -8.24 31.25 -4.32
C ALA A 63 -7.51 29.90 -4.38
N ASP A 64 -6.18 29.90 -4.31
CA ASP A 64 -5.34 28.71 -4.36
C ASP A 64 -4.90 28.37 -2.93
N ALA A 65 -5.05 27.10 -2.54
CA ALA A 65 -4.81 26.67 -1.18
C ALA A 65 -3.41 26.08 -1.05
N GLY A 66 -2.70 26.46 0.02
CA GLY A 66 -1.47 25.85 0.44
C GLY A 66 -1.57 25.32 1.86
N VAL A 67 -0.49 24.68 2.30
CA VAL A 67 -0.32 24.19 3.67
C VAL A 67 0.71 25.03 4.40
N GLU A 68 0.30 25.68 5.48
CA GLU A 68 1.23 26.30 6.44
C GLU A 68 1.67 25.27 7.47
N LEU A 69 2.98 25.19 7.69
CA LEU A 69 3.59 24.43 8.79
C LEU A 69 3.70 25.35 10.01
N VAL A 70 2.76 25.23 10.95
CA VAL A 70 2.49 26.27 11.97
C VAL A 70 3.53 26.23 13.10
N ALA A 71 3.60 25.12 13.82
CA ALA A 71 4.49 24.97 14.96
C ALA A 71 5.96 24.91 14.52
N THR A 72 6.89 25.36 15.39
CA THR A 72 8.34 25.30 15.14
C THR A 72 8.79 23.93 14.67
N ASP A 73 8.19 22.87 15.23
CA ASP A 73 8.43 21.50 14.83
C ASP A 73 7.16 20.90 14.22
N THR A 74 7.06 20.95 12.90
CA THR A 74 5.91 20.42 12.15
C THR A 74 6.42 19.61 10.97
N ALA A 75 5.84 18.44 10.73
CA ALA A 75 6.14 17.66 9.54
C ALA A 75 4.90 17.01 8.95
N ILE A 76 4.83 17.05 7.62
CA ILE A 76 3.86 16.29 6.84
C ILE A 76 4.59 15.28 5.96
N GLU A 77 3.98 14.14 5.74
CA GLU A 77 4.59 13.05 5.00
C GLU A 77 3.63 12.39 4.00
N GLN A 78 4.21 11.80 2.97
CA GLN A 78 3.52 10.90 2.07
C GLN A 78 4.45 9.76 1.65
N PHE A 79 3.99 8.53 1.85
CA PHE A 79 4.62 7.35 1.27
C PHE A 79 4.13 7.13 -0.16
N THR A 80 5.07 6.88 -1.06
CA THR A 80 4.82 6.63 -2.48
C THR A 80 5.28 5.21 -2.80
N PRO A 81 4.47 4.39 -3.50
CA PRO A 81 4.81 2.99 -3.78
C PRO A 81 5.80 2.82 -4.95
N VAL A 82 6.52 3.89 -5.33
CA VAL A 82 7.50 3.88 -6.42
C VAL A 82 8.60 2.87 -6.14
N ASP A 83 9.04 2.13 -7.15
CA ASP A 83 10.14 1.18 -7.00
C ASP A 83 11.17 1.26 -8.13
N SER A 84 12.25 0.49 -7.99
CA SER A 84 13.35 0.51 -8.96
C SER A 84 12.97 0.09 -10.39
N LEU A 85 11.80 -0.52 -10.61
CA LEU A 85 11.26 -0.87 -11.92
C LEU A 85 10.60 0.33 -12.61
N ASP A 86 10.09 1.30 -11.84
CA ASP A 86 9.54 2.55 -12.38
C ASP A 86 10.64 3.46 -12.91
N GLY A 87 11.79 3.45 -12.22
CA GLY A 87 13.00 4.18 -12.56
C GLY A 87 13.77 4.60 -11.31
N THR A 88 15.00 5.07 -11.49
CA THR A 88 15.92 5.33 -10.38
C THR A 88 16.13 6.80 -10.08
N CYS A 89 15.66 7.69 -10.96
CA CYS A 89 15.90 9.12 -10.88
C CYS A 89 14.60 9.85 -10.54
N ILE A 90 14.55 10.45 -9.35
CA ILE A 90 13.37 11.16 -8.84
C ILE A 90 13.61 12.66 -8.93
N ARG A 91 12.64 13.39 -9.50
CA ARG A 91 12.60 14.85 -9.48
C ARG A 91 11.47 15.34 -8.60
N PHE A 92 11.80 16.29 -7.73
CA PHE A 92 10.88 17.13 -6.98
C PHE A 92 10.79 18.51 -7.61
N ASP A 93 9.57 19.00 -7.73
CA ASP A 93 9.22 20.35 -8.12
C ASP A 93 8.37 20.97 -7.01
N LEU A 94 8.94 21.97 -6.32
CA LEU A 94 8.43 22.60 -5.11
C LEU A 94 8.11 24.08 -5.38
N ILE A 95 6.99 24.57 -4.84
CA ILE A 95 6.67 26.00 -4.75
C ILE A 95 6.27 26.29 -3.31
N ALA A 96 7.00 27.20 -2.66
CA ALA A 96 6.79 27.54 -1.26
C ALA A 96 7.13 29.00 -0.95
N ASP A 97 6.57 29.51 0.15
CA ASP A 97 6.94 30.76 0.81
C ASP A 97 7.54 30.44 2.17
N VAL A 98 8.85 30.61 2.31
CA VAL A 98 9.64 30.11 3.44
C VAL A 98 10.57 31.22 3.91
N ASP A 99 10.47 31.55 5.19
CA ASP A 99 11.40 32.44 5.87
C ASP A 99 12.73 31.73 6.17
N GLU A 100 13.82 32.49 6.22
CA GLU A 100 15.15 31.97 6.58
C GLU A 100 15.16 31.27 7.94
N THR A 101 14.39 31.77 8.90
CA THR A 101 14.32 31.19 10.26
C THR A 101 13.38 29.98 10.36
N ALA A 102 12.70 29.58 9.28
CA ALA A 102 11.80 28.43 9.30
C ALA A 102 12.56 27.09 9.27
N GLN A 103 13.77 27.06 8.70
CA GLN A 103 14.57 25.83 8.55
C GLN A 103 13.73 24.71 7.92
N ALA A 104 13.09 25.00 6.80
CA ALA A 104 12.25 24.05 6.09
C ALA A 104 13.10 23.06 5.28
N GLU A 105 12.69 21.80 5.27
CA GLU A 105 13.47 20.67 4.78
C GLU A 105 12.59 19.66 4.05
N LEU A 106 13.13 19.06 2.99
CA LEU A 106 12.58 17.87 2.34
C LEU A 106 13.42 16.65 2.76
N GLY A 107 12.82 15.74 3.51
CA GLY A 107 13.38 14.45 3.90
C GLY A 107 13.00 13.35 2.92
N VAL A 108 13.97 12.52 2.55
CA VAL A 108 13.77 11.30 1.75
C VAL A 108 14.09 10.11 2.62
N ASP A 109 13.08 9.28 2.84
CA ASP A 109 13.15 8.00 3.55
C ASP A 109 12.82 6.89 2.55
N ILE A 110 13.87 6.25 2.03
CA ILE A 110 13.78 5.06 1.19
C ILE A 110 13.24 3.95 2.07
N TYR A 111 12.28 3.19 1.55
CA TYR A 111 11.52 2.19 2.27
C TYR A 111 10.45 2.77 3.20
N GLY A 112 10.53 4.00 3.68
CA GLY A 112 9.58 4.52 4.68
C GLY A 112 9.78 3.88 6.05
N ASP A 113 11.00 3.46 6.37
CA ASP A 113 11.30 2.69 7.58
C ASP A 113 11.55 3.57 8.82
N GLY A 114 11.46 4.90 8.66
CA GLY A 114 11.68 5.90 9.69
C GLY A 114 13.07 6.54 9.64
N SER A 115 14.00 5.99 8.86
CA SER A 115 15.33 6.57 8.61
C SER A 115 15.27 7.57 7.46
N ILE A 116 15.85 8.76 7.63
CA ILE A 116 15.98 9.73 6.54
C ILE A 116 17.37 9.57 5.91
N GLU A 117 17.44 9.08 4.68
CA GLU A 117 18.71 8.91 3.95
C GLU A 117 19.30 10.24 3.48
N ARG A 118 18.43 11.22 3.18
CA ARG A 118 18.88 12.57 2.84
C ARG A 118 17.83 13.61 3.13
N THR A 119 18.34 14.75 3.58
CA THR A 119 17.59 15.99 3.73
C THR A 119 18.06 17.02 2.70
N PHE A 120 17.12 17.69 2.06
CA PHE A 120 17.33 18.84 1.20
C PHE A 120 16.79 20.09 1.89
N ALA A 121 17.62 21.11 2.07
CA ALA A 121 17.13 22.38 2.58
C ALA A 121 16.19 23.01 1.54
N ILE A 122 14.97 23.38 1.96
CA ILE A 122 14.06 24.20 1.18
C ILE A 122 14.54 25.65 1.39
N PRO A 123 15.05 26.33 0.34
CA PRO A 123 15.64 27.64 0.50
C PRO A 123 14.57 28.66 0.89
N THR A 124 15.02 29.75 1.50
CA THR A 124 14.21 30.97 1.61
C THR A 124 13.70 31.35 0.23
N ALA A 125 12.39 31.35 0.08
CA ALA A 125 11.72 31.57 -1.19
C ALA A 125 10.42 32.32 -0.94
N HIS A 126 10.03 33.15 -1.90
CA HIS A 126 8.71 33.80 -1.94
C HIS A 126 7.99 33.34 -3.19
N TRP A 127 7.45 32.11 -3.15
CA TRP A 127 6.77 31.44 -4.27
C TRP A 127 7.65 31.17 -5.50
N LYS A 128 8.96 31.28 -5.36
CA LYS A 128 9.89 30.91 -6.44
C LYS A 128 9.96 29.39 -6.55
N PRO A 129 9.74 28.79 -7.74
CA PRO A 129 9.89 27.36 -7.91
C PRO A 129 11.32 26.89 -7.62
N VAL A 130 11.42 25.73 -6.97
CA VAL A 130 12.67 25.04 -6.69
C VAL A 130 12.53 23.59 -7.14
N SER A 131 13.56 23.04 -7.77
CA SER A 131 13.58 21.65 -8.17
C SER A 131 14.80 20.94 -7.63
N TYR A 132 14.61 19.70 -7.18
CA TYR A 132 15.67 18.78 -6.76
C TYR A 132 15.57 17.52 -7.59
N ALA A 133 16.70 16.99 -8.05
CA ALA A 133 16.75 15.71 -8.72
C ALA A 133 17.85 14.85 -8.07
N PHE A 134 17.53 13.60 -7.77
CA PHE A 134 18.47 12.66 -7.18
C PHE A 134 18.20 11.23 -7.63
N ALA A 135 19.28 10.46 -7.78
CA ALA A 135 19.20 9.05 -8.08
C ALA A 135 19.09 8.23 -6.79
N ILE A 136 18.40 7.10 -6.85
CA ILE A 136 18.37 6.08 -5.81
C ILE A 136 19.02 4.82 -6.38
N VAL A 137 19.94 4.21 -5.63
CA VAL A 137 20.62 2.98 -5.99
C VAL A 137 19.64 1.79 -5.89
N PRO A 138 19.40 1.02 -6.97
CA PRO A 138 18.59 -0.19 -6.93
C PRO A 138 19.26 -1.34 -6.15
N PRO A 139 18.46 -2.32 -5.67
CA PRO A 139 17.00 -2.35 -5.69
C PRO A 139 16.41 -1.50 -4.55
N PHE A 140 15.25 -0.90 -4.77
CA PHE A 140 14.47 -0.23 -3.72
C PHE A 140 12.98 -0.39 -3.97
N THR A 141 12.17 -0.20 -2.93
CA THR A 141 10.70 -0.23 -3.03
C THR A 141 10.09 0.70 -2.02
N GLY A 142 9.35 1.67 -2.54
CA GLY A 142 8.68 2.67 -1.75
C GLY A 142 9.62 3.77 -1.29
N VAL A 143 9.11 4.99 -1.31
CA VAL A 143 9.83 6.15 -0.78
C VAL A 143 8.84 7.04 -0.03
N ARG A 144 9.16 7.35 1.22
CA ARG A 144 8.46 8.34 2.04
C ARG A 144 9.14 9.68 1.87
N PHE A 145 8.33 10.68 1.54
CA PHE A 145 8.76 12.06 1.45
C PHE A 145 8.20 12.83 2.62
N GLU A 146 9.07 13.45 3.40
CA GLU A 146 8.74 14.32 4.52
C GLU A 146 9.00 15.77 4.14
N ILE A 147 8.06 16.67 4.42
CA ILE A 147 8.32 18.11 4.46
C ILE A 147 8.27 18.52 5.93
N ALA A 148 9.39 19.00 6.45
CA ALA A 148 9.53 19.39 7.84
C ALA A 148 9.88 20.87 7.97
N LYS A 149 9.37 21.50 9.02
CA LYS A 149 9.81 22.78 9.55
C LYS A 149 10.40 22.54 10.94
N ARG A 150 11.60 23.08 11.20
CA ARG A 150 12.29 22.96 12.51
C ARG A 150 12.49 24.29 13.23
N GLY A 151 12.22 25.41 12.55
CA GLY A 151 12.46 26.76 13.04
C GLY A 151 11.17 27.58 13.21
N PRO A 152 11.25 28.72 13.94
CA PRO A 152 10.08 29.52 14.27
C PRO A 152 9.51 30.31 13.08
N GLY A 153 10.25 30.44 11.98
CA GLY A 153 9.84 31.24 10.81
C GLY A 153 8.59 30.72 10.10
N HIS A 154 8.05 31.54 9.20
CA HIS A 154 6.91 31.20 8.34
C HIS A 154 7.32 30.16 7.28
N ALA A 155 6.47 29.16 7.04
CA ALA A 155 6.63 28.23 5.93
C ALA A 155 5.26 27.80 5.40
N VAL A 156 4.99 28.14 4.14
CA VAL A 156 3.80 27.70 3.41
C VAL A 156 4.24 26.98 2.15
N VAL A 157 3.71 25.78 1.93
CA VAL A 157 3.94 25.00 0.72
C VAL A 157 2.70 25.05 -0.15
N ALA A 158 2.86 25.50 -1.40
CA ALA A 158 1.80 25.55 -2.40
C ALA A 158 1.85 24.35 -3.35
N ARG A 159 3.04 23.79 -3.58
CA ARG A 159 3.19 22.62 -4.44
C ARG A 159 4.34 21.73 -4.01
N MET A 160 4.09 20.42 -4.02
CA MET A 160 5.05 19.34 -3.86
C MET A 160 4.77 18.22 -4.87
N HIS A 161 5.36 18.34 -6.06
CA HIS A 161 5.24 17.31 -7.09
C HIS A 161 6.50 16.48 -7.18
N ALA A 162 6.38 15.16 -7.02
CA ALA A 162 7.46 14.22 -7.29
C ALA A 162 7.14 13.42 -8.56
N SER A 163 8.16 13.10 -9.34
CA SER A 163 8.04 12.30 -10.56
C SER A 163 9.29 11.46 -10.80
N VAL A 164 9.12 10.32 -11.49
CA VAL A 164 10.25 9.57 -12.03
C VAL A 164 10.65 10.20 -13.36
N VAL A 165 11.91 10.57 -13.50
CA VAL A 165 12.48 11.13 -14.73
C VAL A 165 13.59 10.23 -15.26
N ARG A 166 13.89 10.31 -16.56
CA ARG A 166 14.90 9.45 -17.18
C ARG A 166 16.32 9.92 -16.92
N ASP A 167 16.52 11.24 -16.91
CA ASP A 167 17.83 11.89 -16.85
C ASP A 167 17.80 13.09 -15.90
N GLY A 168 18.98 13.62 -15.53
CA GLY A 168 19.10 14.84 -14.73
C GLY A 168 19.41 14.63 -13.25
N CYS A 169 19.70 13.40 -12.83
CA CYS A 169 20.09 13.07 -11.46
C CYS A 169 21.61 13.01 -11.23
N ASP A 170 22.43 13.39 -12.21
CA ASP A 170 23.90 13.26 -12.14
C ASP A 170 24.56 14.33 -11.24
N GLY A 171 23.80 15.32 -10.76
CA GLY A 171 24.30 16.45 -9.98
C GLY A 171 24.59 16.13 -8.51
N LEU A 172 24.09 15.00 -8.00
CA LEU A 172 24.23 14.60 -6.61
C LEU A 172 24.62 13.12 -6.50
N PRO A 173 25.38 12.72 -5.47
CA PRO A 173 25.60 11.30 -5.20
C PRO A 173 24.27 10.58 -5.03
N ALA A 174 24.13 9.41 -5.64
CA ALA A 174 22.94 8.57 -5.50
C ALA A 174 22.69 8.21 -4.04
N LEU A 175 21.42 8.09 -3.67
CA LEU A 175 20.98 7.65 -2.35
C LEU A 175 21.04 6.14 -2.27
N GLU A 176 21.59 5.63 -1.18
CA GLU A 176 21.54 4.21 -0.83
C GLU A 176 20.55 4.05 0.32
N GLY A 177 19.52 3.21 0.13
CA GLY A 177 18.54 2.90 1.19
C GLY A 177 19.06 1.97 2.27
N GLY A 178 20.33 1.55 2.19
CA GLY A 178 20.87 0.52 3.07
C GLY A 178 20.22 -0.85 2.84
N ARG A 179 20.10 -1.64 3.91
CA ARG A 179 19.55 -3.00 3.83
C ARG A 179 18.04 -2.97 3.85
N ALA A 180 17.43 -3.51 2.80
CA ALA A 180 16.00 -3.53 2.59
C ALA A 180 15.29 -4.38 3.66
N PRO A 181 14.16 -3.89 4.20
CA PRO A 181 13.34 -4.63 5.15
C PRO A 181 12.50 -5.71 4.44
N LEU A 182 11.79 -6.52 5.23
CA LEU A 182 10.95 -7.60 4.70
C LEU A 182 9.90 -7.07 3.71
N GLY A 183 9.71 -7.77 2.59
CA GLY A 183 8.74 -7.45 1.55
C GLY A 183 9.24 -6.44 0.50
N ALA A 184 10.35 -5.75 0.77
CA ALA A 184 11.03 -4.89 -0.20
C ALA A 184 11.70 -5.71 -1.32
N LEU A 185 11.88 -5.10 -2.49
CA LEU A 185 12.61 -5.70 -3.61
C LEU A 185 14.08 -5.96 -3.25
N CYS A 186 14.63 -7.02 -3.83
CA CYS A 186 16.04 -7.36 -3.72
C CYS A 186 16.53 -8.02 -5.02
N ASN A 187 17.84 -8.02 -5.24
CA ASN A 187 18.51 -8.78 -6.28
C ASN A 187 19.38 -9.89 -5.69
N THR A 188 19.96 -9.63 -4.51
CA THR A 188 20.87 -10.55 -3.82
C THR A 188 20.55 -10.59 -2.33
N ASN A 189 21.06 -11.64 -1.66
CA ASN A 189 20.91 -11.79 -0.21
C ASN A 189 21.48 -10.61 0.57
N THR A 190 22.54 -9.94 0.07
CA THR A 190 23.18 -8.83 0.79
C THR A 190 22.33 -7.57 0.82
N ASP A 191 21.36 -7.46 -0.09
CA ASP A 191 20.45 -6.32 -0.15
C ASP A 191 19.48 -6.34 1.04
N CYS A 192 19.20 -7.51 1.60
CA CYS A 192 18.19 -7.70 2.64
C CYS A 192 18.77 -7.62 4.06
N ALA A 193 18.05 -6.95 4.96
CA ALA A 193 18.39 -6.94 6.39
C ALA A 193 18.43 -8.37 6.98
N SER A 194 17.56 -9.25 6.49
CA SER A 194 17.48 -10.67 6.87
C SER A 194 18.54 -11.56 6.22
N ALA A 195 19.34 -11.05 5.29
CA ALA A 195 20.24 -11.82 4.43
C ALA A 195 19.54 -12.88 3.54
N ILE A 196 18.23 -12.75 3.30
CA ILE A 196 17.45 -13.68 2.48
C ILE A 196 16.69 -12.90 1.42
N CYS A 197 17.13 -13.04 0.17
CA CYS A 197 16.46 -12.57 -1.03
C CYS A 197 15.86 -13.76 -1.77
N THR A 198 14.54 -13.84 -1.85
CA THR A 198 13.86 -14.99 -2.43
C THR A 198 12.55 -14.60 -3.11
N GLY A 199 12.18 -15.37 -4.13
CA GLY A 199 10.89 -15.27 -4.80
C GLY A 199 10.08 -16.50 -4.47
N PHE A 200 8.76 -16.34 -4.35
CA PHE A 200 7.84 -17.47 -4.24
C PHE A 200 7.34 -17.93 -5.63
N ASP A 201 7.36 -17.04 -6.61
CA ASP A 201 6.98 -17.30 -8.00
C ASP A 201 8.11 -16.84 -8.93
N ILE A 202 8.43 -17.65 -9.94
CA ILE A 202 9.47 -17.37 -10.94
C ILE A 202 9.14 -16.16 -11.82
N ALA A 203 7.88 -15.73 -11.85
CA ALA A 203 7.41 -14.59 -12.63
C ALA A 203 7.37 -13.27 -11.83
N LEU A 204 7.60 -13.31 -10.52
CA LEU A 204 7.59 -12.14 -9.65
C LEU A 204 9.01 -11.71 -9.27
N PRO A 205 9.25 -10.40 -9.07
CA PRO A 205 10.56 -9.94 -8.65
C PRO A 205 10.89 -10.46 -7.24
N LEU A 206 12.18 -10.69 -6.98
CA LEU A 206 12.66 -11.21 -5.70
C LEU A 206 12.43 -10.18 -4.59
N ARG A 207 12.11 -10.68 -3.39
CA ARG A 207 11.85 -9.84 -2.22
C ARG A 207 12.58 -10.33 -0.99
N CYS A 208 12.83 -9.41 -0.07
CA CYS A 208 13.43 -9.74 1.21
C CYS A 208 12.44 -10.54 2.07
N ALA A 209 12.90 -11.69 2.57
CA ALA A 209 12.11 -12.61 3.36
C ALA A 209 12.78 -12.89 4.72
N GLY A 210 12.00 -13.25 5.73
CA GLY A 210 12.50 -13.69 7.03
C GLY A 210 12.88 -15.18 7.07
N CYS A 211 12.50 -15.95 6.05
CA CYS A 211 12.78 -17.37 5.95
C CYS A 211 12.79 -17.84 4.49
N ASN A 212 13.45 -18.96 4.21
CA ASN A 212 13.43 -19.61 2.90
C ASN A 212 12.49 -20.83 2.96
N PRO A 213 11.42 -20.89 2.14
CA PRO A 213 10.44 -21.98 2.21
C PRO A 213 11.00 -23.34 1.75
N PHE A 214 12.13 -23.36 1.04
CA PHE A 214 12.81 -24.59 0.58
C PHE A 214 13.88 -25.08 1.56
N ARG A 215 14.36 -24.21 2.45
CA ARG A 215 15.28 -24.53 3.54
C ARG A 215 14.86 -23.75 4.80
N PRO A 216 13.68 -24.07 5.38
CA PRO A 216 13.12 -23.26 6.45
C PRO A 216 13.98 -23.38 7.71
N ALA A 217 14.67 -22.30 8.04
CA ALA A 217 15.43 -22.16 9.28
C ALA A 217 14.65 -21.31 10.28
N CYS A 218 13.42 -21.76 10.61
CA CYS A 218 12.61 -21.12 11.65
C CYS A 218 12.86 -21.78 13.01
N GLY A 219 12.56 -21.05 14.08
CA GLY A 219 12.68 -21.56 15.44
C GLY A 219 11.69 -22.70 15.73
N THR A 220 11.88 -23.37 16.86
CA THR A 220 10.97 -24.43 17.33
C THR A 220 9.54 -23.91 17.42
N GLY A 221 8.58 -24.64 16.86
CA GLY A 221 7.15 -24.27 16.85
C GLY A 221 6.78 -23.23 15.79
N GLN A 222 7.69 -22.89 14.87
CA GLN A 222 7.43 -21.97 13.77
C GLN A 222 7.56 -22.65 12.41
N VAL A 223 6.87 -22.09 11.43
CA VAL A 223 6.93 -22.48 10.01
C VAL A 223 7.28 -21.26 9.16
N CYS A 224 7.88 -21.50 8.00
CA CYS A 224 8.09 -20.45 7.02
C CYS A 224 6.79 -20.24 6.22
N GLY A 225 6.14 -19.10 6.43
CA GLY A 225 4.81 -18.78 5.93
C GLY A 225 4.65 -17.31 5.59
N TYR A 226 3.43 -16.88 5.28
CA TYR A 226 3.14 -15.46 5.09
C TYR A 226 3.20 -14.74 6.44
N ALA A 227 4.09 -13.76 6.55
CA ALA A 227 4.17 -12.85 7.67
C ALA A 227 3.41 -11.57 7.37
N ASP A 228 3.18 -10.75 8.40
CA ASP A 228 2.45 -9.51 8.20
C ASP A 228 3.32 -8.50 7.41
N PRO A 229 2.73 -7.73 6.49
CA PRO A 229 3.43 -6.66 5.80
C PRO A 229 3.93 -5.63 6.81
N GLY A 230 5.21 -5.24 6.69
CA GLY A 230 5.77 -4.18 7.51
C GLY A 230 5.28 -2.81 7.01
N PRO A 231 5.07 -1.81 7.89
CA PRO A 231 4.77 -0.45 7.47
C PRO A 231 5.98 0.17 6.75
N PRO A 232 5.72 1.09 5.80
CA PRO A 232 4.46 1.28 5.08
C PRO A 232 4.09 0.01 4.30
N GLU A 233 2.79 -0.27 4.15
CA GLU A 233 2.26 -1.54 3.65
C GLU A 233 2.95 -2.03 2.37
N ARG A 234 3.86 -2.99 2.54
CA ARG A 234 4.59 -3.65 1.45
C ARG A 234 3.85 -4.87 0.92
N ALA A 235 4.48 -5.53 -0.04
CA ALA A 235 4.14 -6.91 -0.37
C ALA A 235 4.27 -7.79 0.87
N VAL A 236 3.33 -8.71 1.06
CA VAL A 236 3.31 -9.69 2.14
C VAL A 236 4.58 -10.54 2.08
N PRO A 237 5.50 -10.44 3.05
CA PRO A 237 6.75 -11.18 3.02
C PRO A 237 6.56 -12.62 3.49
N LEU A 238 7.51 -13.48 3.13
CA LEU A 238 7.70 -14.72 3.85
C LEU A 238 8.40 -14.44 5.17
N GLY A 239 7.98 -15.07 6.25
CA GLY A 239 8.62 -14.97 7.56
C GLY A 239 8.33 -16.18 8.44
N CYS A 240 9.03 -16.27 9.57
CA CYS A 240 8.79 -17.33 10.54
C CYS A 240 7.56 -16.97 11.39
N VAL A 241 6.47 -17.69 11.15
CA VAL A 241 5.19 -17.55 11.86
C VAL A 241 4.93 -18.77 12.72
N GLY A 242 4.05 -18.65 13.73
CA GLY A 242 3.69 -19.78 14.60
C GLY A 242 3.02 -20.90 13.79
N ALA A 243 3.42 -22.15 14.03
CA ALA A 243 2.75 -23.30 13.43
C ALA A 243 1.29 -23.35 13.90
N GLY A 244 0.34 -23.52 12.97
CA GLY A 244 -1.09 -23.56 13.25
C GLY A 244 -1.65 -22.28 13.86
N SER A 245 -0.95 -21.15 13.75
CA SER A 245 -1.37 -19.88 14.35
C SER A 245 -2.43 -19.13 13.55
N ARG A 246 -2.56 -19.41 12.25
CA ARG A 246 -3.51 -18.74 11.36
C ARG A 246 -4.89 -19.38 11.49
N VAL A 247 -5.91 -18.55 11.73
CA VAL A 247 -7.30 -19.00 11.82
C VAL A 247 -7.97 -19.09 10.45
N LEU A 248 -9.15 -19.69 10.39
CA LEU A 248 -9.97 -19.77 9.18
C LEU A 248 -10.13 -18.39 8.53
N GLY A 249 -9.87 -18.31 7.22
CA GLY A 249 -10.00 -17.08 6.42
C GLY A 249 -8.75 -16.20 6.37
N GLU A 250 -7.69 -16.53 7.11
CA GLU A 250 -6.39 -15.85 6.97
C GLU A 250 -5.57 -16.40 5.80
N GLN A 251 -4.70 -15.57 5.24
CA GLN A 251 -3.77 -16.02 4.20
C GLN A 251 -2.76 -17.02 4.74
N CYS A 252 -2.39 -17.98 3.90
CA CYS A 252 -1.39 -19.00 4.20
C CYS A 252 -0.61 -19.37 2.94
N LEU A 253 0.63 -19.79 3.14
CA LEU A 253 1.47 -20.39 2.12
C LEU A 253 1.30 -21.92 2.09
N ARG A 254 1.19 -22.52 3.27
CA ARG A 254 1.18 -23.98 3.49
C ARG A 254 0.28 -24.35 4.66
N ASP A 255 -0.12 -25.62 4.66
CA ASP A 255 -0.95 -26.26 5.67
C ASP A 255 -0.49 -26.01 7.11
N GLY A 256 0.83 -26.01 7.33
CA GLY A 256 1.42 -25.86 8.66
C GLY A 256 1.19 -24.49 9.31
N GLU A 257 0.72 -23.47 8.58
CA GLU A 257 0.35 -22.17 9.14
C GLU A 257 -1.04 -22.20 9.76
N CYS A 258 -1.95 -23.01 9.21
CA CYS A 258 -3.36 -22.97 9.54
C CYS A 258 -3.69 -23.85 10.74
N ALA A 259 -4.50 -23.34 11.67
CA ALA A 259 -5.03 -24.11 12.80
C ALA A 259 -5.84 -25.33 12.33
N THR A 260 -6.45 -25.26 11.15
CA THR A 260 -7.17 -26.36 10.49
C THR A 260 -6.24 -27.40 9.86
N GLY A 261 -4.96 -27.08 9.70
CA GLY A 261 -4.00 -27.87 8.92
C GLY A 261 -4.25 -27.85 7.41
N ILE A 262 -5.10 -26.95 6.90
CA ILE A 262 -5.43 -26.88 5.47
C ILE A 262 -5.30 -25.45 4.97
N CYS A 263 -4.36 -25.27 4.04
CA CYS A 263 -4.22 -24.10 3.21
C CYS A 263 -4.77 -24.39 1.81
N ALA A 264 -5.90 -23.80 1.44
CA ALA A 264 -6.53 -24.00 0.14
C ALA A 264 -6.73 -22.66 -0.56
N GLY A 265 -6.20 -22.52 -1.78
CA GLY A 265 -6.25 -21.25 -2.52
C GLY A 265 -5.52 -20.12 -1.79
N SER A 266 -4.43 -20.43 -1.09
CA SER A 266 -3.68 -19.49 -0.24
C SER A 266 -4.46 -18.89 0.94
N VAL A 267 -5.54 -19.55 1.37
CA VAL A 267 -6.35 -19.16 2.53
C VAL A 267 -6.59 -20.36 3.45
N CYS A 268 -6.45 -20.15 4.76
CA CYS A 268 -6.74 -21.17 5.76
C CYS A 268 -8.20 -21.57 5.66
N SER A 269 -8.42 -22.84 5.37
CA SER A 269 -9.69 -23.42 4.94
C SER A 269 -9.98 -24.69 5.74
N THR A 270 -11.20 -25.22 5.69
CA THR A 270 -11.52 -26.51 6.33
C THR A 270 -11.44 -27.68 5.35
N CYS A 271 -11.33 -27.39 4.06
CA CYS A 271 -11.34 -28.39 3.01
C CYS A 271 -10.54 -27.92 1.79
N ARG A 272 -10.31 -28.86 0.89
CA ARG A 272 -9.81 -28.65 -0.48
C ARG A 272 -10.59 -29.57 -1.42
N SER A 273 -10.49 -29.37 -2.73
CA SER A 273 -11.28 -30.08 -3.75
C SER A 273 -11.30 -31.61 -3.63
N ASP A 274 -10.29 -32.21 -2.98
CA ASP A 274 -10.12 -33.64 -2.77
C ASP A 274 -10.12 -34.10 -1.29
N ALA A 275 -10.33 -33.21 -0.31
CA ALA A 275 -10.26 -33.58 1.11
C ALA A 275 -11.12 -32.69 2.03
N GLY A 276 -11.67 -33.31 3.08
CA GLY A 276 -12.24 -32.60 4.24
C GLY A 276 -13.77 -32.63 4.38
N CYS A 277 -14.52 -32.97 3.32
CA CYS A 277 -15.98 -32.80 3.33
C CYS A 277 -16.85 -34.07 3.33
N GLY A 278 -16.25 -35.27 3.41
CA GLY A 278 -17.03 -36.51 3.56
C GLY A 278 -18.12 -36.74 2.49
N GLY A 279 -17.95 -36.20 1.28
CA GLY A 279 -18.91 -36.28 0.17
C GLY A 279 -19.67 -34.97 -0.13
N ALA A 280 -19.63 -33.98 0.76
CA ALA A 280 -20.13 -32.63 0.45
C ALA A 280 -19.13 -31.87 -0.44
N ALA A 281 -19.63 -30.88 -1.17
CA ALA A 281 -18.78 -30.00 -1.98
C ALA A 281 -17.94 -29.09 -1.08
N CYS A 282 -16.64 -28.99 -1.38
CA CYS A 282 -15.76 -27.98 -0.81
C CYS A 282 -15.88 -26.71 -1.67
N VAL A 283 -16.48 -25.66 -1.12
CA VAL A 283 -16.87 -24.45 -1.86
C VAL A 283 -16.24 -23.22 -1.22
N LEU A 284 -15.83 -22.28 -2.06
CA LEU A 284 -15.33 -20.98 -1.63
C LEU A 284 -16.47 -20.18 -0.98
N ALA A 285 -16.26 -19.65 0.22
CA ALA A 285 -17.29 -18.90 0.95
C ALA A 285 -17.54 -17.50 0.36
N TYR A 286 -16.50 -16.83 -0.12
CA TYR A 286 -16.53 -15.53 -0.79
C TYR A 286 -15.21 -15.33 -1.57
N ASP A 287 -15.13 -14.33 -2.44
CA ASP A 287 -13.93 -14.09 -3.27
C ASP A 287 -12.65 -13.90 -2.41
N ALA A 288 -11.60 -14.66 -2.75
CA ALA A 288 -10.37 -14.78 -1.97
C ALA A 288 -10.59 -15.17 -0.48
N GLY A 289 -11.69 -15.87 -0.19
CA GLY A 289 -12.05 -16.39 1.13
C GLY A 289 -11.65 -17.84 1.39
N PRO A 290 -12.04 -18.39 2.56
CA PRO A 290 -11.78 -19.78 2.88
C PRO A 290 -12.71 -20.72 2.10
N HIS A 291 -12.23 -21.95 1.89
CA HIS A 291 -13.08 -23.03 1.43
C HIS A 291 -13.72 -23.76 2.61
N LEU A 292 -15.04 -23.92 2.55
CA LEU A 292 -15.86 -24.60 3.54
C LEU A 292 -16.68 -25.73 2.91
N CYS A 293 -17.01 -26.74 3.72
CA CYS A 293 -17.89 -27.82 3.29
C CYS A 293 -19.33 -27.31 3.23
N ALA A 294 -19.96 -27.41 2.06
CA ALA A 294 -21.33 -26.95 1.81
C ALA A 294 -21.56 -25.46 2.19
N ALA A 295 -20.57 -24.60 1.91
CA ALA A 295 -20.65 -23.16 2.14
C ALA A 295 -21.95 -22.58 1.57
N GLY A 296 -22.61 -21.69 2.33
CA GLY A 296 -23.86 -21.03 1.94
C GLY A 296 -25.11 -21.92 1.91
N GLN A 297 -25.03 -23.19 2.32
CA GLN A 297 -26.18 -24.12 2.30
C GLN A 297 -26.92 -24.25 3.65
N ARG A 298 -26.49 -23.51 4.68
CA ARG A 298 -27.06 -23.53 6.04
C ARG A 298 -27.10 -24.93 6.67
N LEU A 299 -26.04 -25.70 6.46
CA LEU A 299 -25.93 -27.08 6.97
C LEU A 299 -24.99 -27.21 8.18
N GLY A 300 -24.24 -26.16 8.51
CA GLY A 300 -23.32 -26.12 9.64
C GLY A 300 -24.05 -26.31 10.97
N GLN A 301 -23.65 -27.33 11.72
CA GLN A 301 -24.15 -27.61 13.07
C GLN A 301 -23.43 -26.74 14.10
N HIS A 302 -23.95 -26.67 15.33
CA HIS A 302 -23.28 -25.96 16.43
C HIS A 302 -21.79 -26.37 16.55
N GLY A 303 -20.90 -25.39 16.58
CA GLY A 303 -19.45 -25.57 16.62
C GLY A 303 -18.77 -25.75 15.26
N ALA A 304 -19.53 -25.95 14.17
CA ALA A 304 -18.96 -26.08 12.83
C ALA A 304 -18.31 -24.76 12.38
N PRO A 305 -17.17 -24.79 11.67
CA PRO A 305 -16.56 -23.58 11.15
C PRO A 305 -17.46 -22.88 10.12
N CYS A 306 -17.47 -21.55 10.13
CA CYS A 306 -18.27 -20.73 9.22
C CYS A 306 -17.52 -19.45 8.81
N ALA A 307 -17.87 -18.91 7.65
CA ALA A 307 -17.42 -17.60 7.17
C ALA A 307 -18.59 -16.60 7.07
N GLY A 308 -19.84 -17.05 7.21
CA GLY A 308 -21.01 -16.20 7.31
C GLY A 308 -22.23 -16.94 7.87
N ASN A 309 -23.30 -16.18 8.15
CA ASN A 309 -24.54 -16.73 8.71
C ASN A 309 -25.18 -17.81 7.83
N ASP A 310 -25.03 -17.71 6.51
CA ASP A 310 -25.57 -18.68 5.55
C ASP A 310 -24.84 -20.03 5.56
N ASP A 311 -23.75 -20.18 6.31
CA ASP A 311 -23.11 -21.49 6.52
C ASP A 311 -23.81 -22.29 7.62
N CYS A 312 -24.49 -21.62 8.56
CA CYS A 312 -24.98 -22.22 9.80
C CYS A 312 -26.48 -22.55 9.74
N ALA A 313 -26.85 -23.72 10.24
CA ALA A 313 -28.26 -24.12 10.38
C ALA A 313 -29.05 -23.17 11.30
N SER A 314 -28.38 -22.62 12.32
CA SER A 314 -28.93 -21.58 13.21
C SER A 314 -29.03 -20.19 12.57
N SER A 315 -28.49 -20.01 11.36
CA SER A 315 -28.31 -18.70 10.71
C SER A 315 -27.44 -17.72 11.52
N ALA A 316 -26.58 -18.23 12.41
CA ALA A 316 -25.70 -17.40 13.23
C ALA A 316 -24.27 -17.96 13.23
N CYS A 317 -23.36 -17.21 12.62
CA CYS A 317 -21.92 -17.45 12.64
C CYS A 317 -21.26 -16.47 13.62
N LEU A 318 -20.62 -16.98 14.66
CA LEU A 318 -19.92 -16.17 15.64
C LEU A 318 -18.44 -16.04 15.31
N GLY A 319 -17.97 -14.80 15.29
CA GLY A 319 -16.56 -14.45 15.17
C GLY A 319 -16.39 -12.95 14.89
N PRO A 320 -15.15 -12.45 14.90
CA PRO A 320 -14.87 -11.09 14.43
C PRO A 320 -15.24 -10.91 12.95
N GLU A 321 -15.71 -9.71 12.60
CA GLU A 321 -15.92 -9.33 11.20
C GLU A 321 -14.60 -9.41 10.43
N ARG A 322 -14.64 -10.03 9.25
CA ARG A 322 -13.53 -10.12 8.32
C ARG A 322 -13.57 -8.90 7.41
N LEU A 323 -12.59 -8.03 7.56
CA LEU A 323 -12.28 -6.99 6.60
C LEU A 323 -11.13 -7.43 5.69
N GLN A 324 -11.25 -7.14 4.39
CA GLN A 324 -10.32 -7.61 3.36
C GLN A 324 -10.04 -6.56 2.28
N CYS A 325 -8.79 -6.52 1.84
CA CYS A 325 -8.37 -5.77 0.66
C CYS A 325 -8.75 -6.49 -0.64
N PRO A 326 -8.70 -5.83 -1.81
CA PRO A 326 -8.99 -6.46 -3.08
C PRO A 326 -8.09 -7.66 -3.43
N ASP A 327 -6.86 -7.69 -2.90
CA ASP A 327 -5.89 -8.77 -3.10
C ASP A 327 -6.02 -9.92 -2.06
N GLY A 328 -7.06 -9.89 -1.23
CA GLY A 328 -7.35 -10.96 -0.27
C GLY A 328 -6.74 -10.78 1.12
N ARG A 329 -5.89 -9.76 1.35
CA ARG A 329 -5.22 -9.62 2.66
C ARG A 329 -6.17 -9.07 3.72
N VAL A 330 -5.91 -9.44 4.97
CA VAL A 330 -6.55 -8.83 6.14
C VAL A 330 -6.26 -7.34 6.15
N CYS A 331 -7.24 -6.52 6.51
CA CYS A 331 -7.04 -5.09 6.75
C CYS A 331 -7.85 -4.63 7.94
N ALA A 332 -7.45 -3.50 8.54
CA ALA A 332 -8.27 -2.79 9.52
C ALA A 332 -8.83 -1.50 8.94
N THR A 333 -8.09 -0.89 8.02
CA THR A 333 -8.42 0.35 7.32
C THR A 333 -7.95 0.26 5.87
N ASP A 334 -8.44 1.15 5.00
CA ASP A 334 -7.96 1.25 3.61
C ASP A 334 -6.43 1.40 3.55
N ALA A 335 -5.83 2.09 4.53
CA ALA A 335 -4.38 2.27 4.60
C ALA A 335 -3.58 0.96 4.73
N ASN A 336 -4.22 -0.15 5.12
CA ASN A 336 -3.60 -1.48 5.18
C ASN A 336 -3.58 -2.22 3.82
N CYS A 337 -4.21 -1.64 2.80
CA CYS A 337 -4.35 -2.26 1.50
C CYS A 337 -3.31 -1.77 0.49
N PRO A 338 -2.93 -2.62 -0.49
CA PRO A 338 -2.06 -2.19 -1.57
C PRO A 338 -2.60 -0.93 -2.24
N VAL A 339 -1.66 -0.07 -2.61
CA VAL A 339 -1.97 1.14 -3.33
C VAL A 339 -2.35 0.79 -4.78
N ASP A 340 -3.48 1.32 -5.23
CA ASP A 340 -3.98 1.18 -6.59
C ASP A 340 -3.25 2.12 -7.58
N PRO A 341 -3.47 2.00 -8.91
CA PRO A 341 -2.83 2.88 -9.89
C PRO A 341 -3.16 4.37 -9.75
N SER A 342 -4.20 4.75 -9.00
CA SER A 342 -4.51 6.15 -8.64
C SER A 342 -3.75 6.63 -7.40
N LEU A 343 -2.77 5.84 -6.95
CA LEU A 343 -1.97 6.04 -5.75
C LEU A 343 -2.81 5.98 -4.46
N LYS A 344 -4.06 5.50 -4.50
CA LYS A 344 -4.92 5.36 -3.32
C LYS A 344 -4.79 3.96 -2.71
N PRO A 345 -4.66 3.84 -1.38
CA PRO A 345 -4.84 2.54 -0.75
C PRO A 345 -6.17 1.91 -1.20
N GLY A 346 -6.14 0.62 -1.51
CA GLY A 346 -7.34 -0.12 -1.90
C GLY A 346 -8.39 -0.12 -0.78
N PRO A 347 -9.67 -0.35 -1.10
CA PRO A 347 -10.72 -0.35 -0.10
C PRO A 347 -10.61 -1.57 0.82
N CYS A 348 -10.73 -1.34 2.13
CA CYS A 348 -10.82 -2.36 3.15
C CYS A 348 -12.29 -2.66 3.44
N THR A 349 -12.80 -3.78 2.90
CA THR A 349 -14.24 -4.05 2.87
C THR A 349 -14.63 -5.25 3.71
N PRO A 350 -15.82 -5.25 4.35
CA PRO A 350 -16.35 -6.41 5.05
C PRO A 350 -16.73 -7.50 4.05
N VAL A 351 -16.22 -8.71 4.27
CA VAL A 351 -16.44 -9.88 3.39
C VAL A 351 -17.02 -11.09 4.11
N GLY A 352 -17.01 -11.13 5.45
CA GLY A 352 -17.53 -12.26 6.21
C GLY A 352 -17.10 -12.25 7.67
N VAL A 353 -16.88 -13.45 8.22
CA VAL A 353 -16.45 -13.70 9.60
C VAL A 353 -15.10 -14.43 9.59
N GLN A 354 -14.15 -13.95 10.39
CA GLN A 354 -12.83 -14.58 10.53
C GLN A 354 -12.83 -15.57 11.70
N GLY A 355 -12.32 -16.79 11.48
CA GLY A 355 -12.27 -17.82 12.53
C GLY A 355 -13.65 -18.26 13.04
N GLY A 356 -14.71 -18.10 12.24
CA GLY A 356 -16.09 -18.22 12.70
C GLY A 356 -16.51 -19.63 13.14
N SER A 357 -17.48 -19.71 14.05
CA SER A 357 -18.13 -20.96 14.47
C SER A 357 -19.64 -20.80 14.58
N CYS A 358 -20.40 -21.80 14.11
CA CYS A 358 -21.85 -21.80 14.16
C CYS A 358 -22.41 -21.95 15.59
N LEU A 359 -23.46 -21.21 15.89
CA LEU A 359 -24.32 -21.42 17.08
C LEU A 359 -25.32 -22.55 16.88
#